data_AF-A0A396HZ34-F1
#
_entry.id   AF-A0A396HZ34-F1
#
_cell.length_a   1.000
_cell.length_b   1.000
_cell.length_c   1.000
_cell.angle_alpha   90.00
_cell.angle_beta   90.00
_cell.angle_gamma   90.00
#
_symmetry.space_group_name_H-M   'P 1'
#
loop_
_entity.id
_entity.type
_entity.pdbx_description
1 polymer ?
#
loop_
_entity_poly.entity_id
_entity_poly.type
_entity_poly.pdbx_seq_one_letter_code
_entity_poly.pdbx_strand_id
1 'polypeptide(L)'
;MSNMSSSSDPIWSKAWHKSVPLKVSCLVWRLFQNRLATRYNLAKRGVMDQSTIQCVGDCRSEESVTHLFFECSVFSSVWFGVCQWFRISAAFQKEGRLYLEQFGG
;
A
#
# COMPACT_ATOMS: atom_id res chain seq x y z
N MET A 1 -18.29 4.30 -31.91
CA MET A 1 -18.41 4.41 -30.44
C MET A 1 -18.40 2.99 -29.89
N SER A 2 -17.21 2.46 -29.64
CA SER A 2 -17.01 1.06 -29.22
C SER A 2 -17.45 0.87 -27.77
N ASN A 3 -18.23 -0.20 -27.57
CA ASN A 3 -18.68 -0.74 -26.29
C ASN A 3 -17.52 -0.87 -25.30
N MET A 4 -17.59 -0.15 -24.19
CA MET A 4 -16.71 -0.33 -23.03
C MET A 4 -17.29 -1.48 -22.20
N SER A 5 -17.03 -2.72 -22.62
CA SER A 5 -17.36 -3.92 -21.87
C SER A 5 -16.69 -3.84 -20.50
N SER A 6 -17.51 -3.69 -19.47
CA SER A 6 -17.16 -3.58 -18.06
C SER A 6 -16.59 -4.89 -17.51
N SER A 7 -15.29 -5.14 -17.73
CA SER A 7 -14.52 -6.04 -16.87
C SER A 7 -13.98 -5.22 -15.69
N SER A 8 -14.86 -4.79 -14.79
CA SER A 8 -14.44 -4.09 -13.58
C SER A 8 -13.52 -5.02 -12.79
N ASP A 9 -12.24 -4.64 -12.61
CA ASP A 9 -11.30 -5.50 -11.87
C ASP A 9 -11.90 -5.85 -10.50
N PRO A 10 -11.89 -7.13 -10.09
CA PRO A 10 -12.54 -7.59 -8.87
C PRO A 10 -12.01 -6.88 -7.62
N ILE A 11 -10.79 -6.35 -7.67
CA ILE A 11 -10.16 -5.53 -6.62
C ILE A 11 -10.91 -4.20 -6.46
N TRP A 12 -11.20 -3.50 -7.57
CA TRP A 12 -11.88 -2.21 -7.51
C TRP A 12 -13.34 -2.33 -7.10
N SER A 13 -14.02 -3.40 -7.51
CA SER A 13 -15.38 -3.69 -7.03
C SER A 13 -15.44 -3.82 -5.50
N LYS A 14 -14.44 -4.48 -4.89
CA LYS A 14 -14.32 -4.59 -3.43
C LYS A 14 -13.93 -3.27 -2.78
N ALA A 15 -12.94 -2.56 -3.34
CA ALA A 15 -12.43 -1.32 -2.77
C ALA A 15 -13.49 -0.19 -2.73
N TRP A 16 -14.40 -0.17 -3.71
CA TRP A 16 -15.49 0.82 -3.83
C TRP A 16 -16.85 0.29 -3.36
N HIS A 17 -16.88 -0.82 -2.62
CA HIS A 17 -18.13 -1.34 -2.07
C HIS A 17 -18.75 -0.36 -1.07
N LYS A 18 -20.08 -0.24 -1.06
CA LYS A 18 -20.83 0.71 -0.22
C LYS A 18 -20.57 0.61 1.29
N SER A 19 -20.09 -0.53 1.77
CA SER A 19 -19.75 -0.74 3.18
C SER A 19 -18.33 -0.28 3.54
N VAL A 20 -17.51 0.06 2.55
CA VAL A 20 -16.15 0.56 2.75
C VAL A 20 -16.24 2.08 2.87
N PRO A 21 -15.77 2.68 3.98
CA PRO A 21 -15.73 4.14 4.09
C PRO A 21 -14.90 4.76 2.97
N LEU A 22 -15.37 5.85 2.37
CA LEU A 22 -14.73 6.50 1.22
C LEU A 22 -13.23 6.80 1.45
N LYS A 23 -12.85 7.19 2.67
CA LYS A 23 -11.45 7.42 3.05
C LYS A 23 -10.56 6.18 2.85
N VAL A 24 -11.09 4.98 3.10
CA VAL A 24 -10.39 3.71 2.90
C VAL A 24 -10.28 3.40 1.41
N SER A 25 -11.35 3.57 0.64
CA SER A 25 -11.33 3.42 -0.82
C SER A 25 -10.30 4.35 -1.48
N CYS A 26 -10.28 5.63 -1.07
CA CYS A 26 -9.29 6.60 -1.55
C CYS A 26 -7.86 6.23 -1.12
N LEU A 27 -7.66 5.69 0.09
CA LEU A 27 -6.36 5.21 0.55
C LEU A 27 -5.85 4.07 -0.34
N VAL A 28 -6.69 3.05 -0.57
CA VAL A 28 -6.37 1.90 -1.43
C VAL A 28 -6.06 2.35 -2.85
N TRP A 29 -6.90 3.21 -3.43
CA TRP A 29 -6.65 3.76 -4.76
C TRP A 29 -5.32 4.51 -4.83
N ARG A 30 -5.01 5.38 -3.85
CA ARG A 30 -3.72 6.08 -3.80
C ARG A 30 -2.54 5.14 -3.60
N LEU A 31 -2.71 4.04 -2.87
CA LEU A 31 -1.69 3.02 -2.65
C LEU A 31 -1.29 2.38 -3.98
N PHE A 32 -2.27 1.84 -4.71
CA PHE A 32 -2.02 1.17 -6.01
C PHE A 32 -1.47 2.12 -7.09
N GLN A 33 -1.80 3.41 -7.01
CA GLN A 33 -1.27 4.42 -7.92
C GLN A 33 0.10 4.97 -7.50
N ASN A 34 0.70 4.45 -6.42
CA ASN A 34 1.92 4.98 -5.79
C ASN A 34 1.84 6.51 -5.53
N ARG A 35 0.69 7.00 -5.04
CA ARG A 35 0.43 8.42 -4.79
C ARG A 35 0.37 8.81 -3.32
N LEU A 36 0.61 7.86 -2.42
CA LEU A 36 0.71 8.14 -0.98
C LEU A 36 1.91 9.04 -0.69
N ALA A 37 1.77 9.87 0.35
CA ALA A 37 2.79 10.80 0.79
C ALA A 37 3.87 10.09 1.63
N THR A 38 4.53 9.08 1.06
CA THR A 38 5.74 8.50 1.66
C THR A 38 6.92 9.44 1.45
N ARG A 39 7.97 9.35 2.27
CA ARG A 39 9.16 10.22 2.11
C ARG A 39 9.77 10.11 0.71
N TYR A 40 9.82 8.92 0.11
CA TYR A 40 10.24 8.75 -1.28
C TYR A 40 9.40 9.57 -2.27
N ASN A 41 8.07 9.49 -2.17
CA ASN A 41 7.17 10.23 -3.06
C ASN A 41 7.17 11.73 -2.81
N LEU A 42 7.44 12.17 -1.58
CA LEU A 42 7.60 13.58 -1.23
C LEU A 42 8.91 14.15 -1.79
N ALA A 43 10.01 13.42 -1.70
CA ALA A 43 11.29 13.80 -2.29
C ALA A 43 11.20 13.91 -3.82
N LYS A 44 10.54 12.95 -4.47
CA LYS A 44 10.26 12.99 -5.92
C LYS A 44 9.47 14.23 -6.36
N ARG A 45 8.68 14.83 -5.46
CA ARG A 45 7.90 16.06 -5.71
C ARG A 45 8.64 17.33 -5.31
N GLY A 46 9.88 17.24 -4.84
CA GLY A 46 10.65 18.38 -4.36
C GLY A 46 10.16 18.96 -3.03
N VAL A 47 9.35 18.21 -2.27
CA VAL A 47 8.87 18.62 -0.93
C VAL A 47 9.88 18.29 0.17
N MET A 48 10.72 17.27 -0.05
CA MET A 48 11.76 16.81 0.87
C MET A 48 13.07 16.59 0.11
N ASP A 49 14.18 16.60 0.84
CA ASP A 49 15.50 16.28 0.27
C ASP A 49 15.67 14.76 0.10
N GLN A 50 16.31 14.35 -1.00
CA GLN A 50 16.52 12.93 -1.32
C GLN A 50 17.36 12.18 -0.27
N SER A 51 18.22 12.87 0.49
CA SER A 51 18.97 12.26 1.59
C SER A 51 18.11 11.86 2.79
N THR A 52 16.87 12.37 2.87
CA THR A 52 15.98 12.20 4.03
C THR A 52 14.88 11.15 3.83
N ILE A 53 14.98 10.34 2.78
CA ILE A 53 13.95 9.35 2.38
C ILE A 53 13.90 8.08 3.24
N GLN A 54 14.79 7.95 4.23
CA GLN A 54 14.85 6.78 5.10
C GLN A 54 13.52 6.56 5.84
N CYS A 55 13.13 5.29 6.01
CA CYS A 55 11.91 4.87 6.69
C CYS A 55 11.82 5.43 8.10
N VAL A 56 10.66 5.97 8.47
CA VAL A 56 10.41 6.48 9.82
C VAL A 56 10.52 5.40 10.90
N GLY A 57 10.39 4.12 10.54
CA GLY A 57 10.61 2.98 11.45
C GLY A 57 12.08 2.70 11.75
N ASP A 58 13.02 3.49 11.21
CA ASP A 58 14.48 3.33 11.39
C ASP A 58 15.01 1.92 11.06
N CYS A 59 14.36 1.24 10.11
CA CYS A 59 14.75 -0.09 9.65
C CYS A 59 15.80 -0.05 8.51
N ARG A 60 16.51 1.09 8.36
CA ARG A 60 17.60 1.30 7.37
C ARG A 60 17.21 1.03 5.92
N SER A 61 15.96 1.28 5.57
CA SER A 61 15.42 1.15 4.20
C SER A 61 14.72 2.44 3.81
N GLU A 62 14.55 2.70 2.51
CA GLU A 62 13.81 3.87 2.03
C GLU A 62 12.30 3.73 2.27
N GLU A 63 11.63 4.83 2.59
CA GLU A 63 10.18 4.88 2.79
C GLU A 63 9.43 4.94 1.45
N SER A 64 9.28 3.78 0.83
CA SER A 64 8.39 3.59 -0.33
C SER A 64 7.03 3.02 0.11
N VAL A 65 6.03 3.08 -0.78
CA VAL A 65 4.71 2.47 -0.52
C VAL A 65 4.84 0.98 -0.30
N THR A 66 5.63 0.30 -1.14
CA THR A 66 5.87 -1.15 -1.02
C THR A 66 6.51 -1.47 0.32
N HIS A 67 7.55 -0.71 0.69
CA HIS A 67 8.25 -0.91 1.95
C HIS A 67 7.31 -0.74 3.15
N LEU A 68 6.57 0.38 3.19
CA LEU A 68 5.72 0.73 4.33
C LEU A 68 4.59 -0.30 4.58
N PHE A 69 4.00 -0.85 3.52
CA PHE A 69 2.84 -1.74 3.63
C PHE A 69 3.18 -3.24 3.58
N PHE A 70 4.31 -3.64 2.98
CA PHE A 70 4.58 -5.05 2.70
C PHE A 70 5.95 -5.56 3.15
N GLU A 71 6.95 -4.70 3.38
CA GLU A 71 8.33 -5.17 3.65
C GLU A 71 8.88 -4.70 5.00
N CYS A 72 8.38 -3.59 5.55
CA CYS A 72 8.92 -3.02 6.77
C CYS A 72 8.58 -3.89 7.98
N SER A 73 9.61 -4.40 8.65
CA SER A 73 9.48 -5.23 9.85
C SER A 73 8.74 -4.53 11.00
N VAL A 74 8.95 -3.22 11.15
CA VAL A 74 8.30 -2.40 12.18
C VAL A 74 6.81 -2.29 11.90
N PHE A 75 6.42 -1.86 10.70
CA PHE A 75 5.01 -1.72 10.35
C PHE A 75 4.30 -3.06 10.20
N SER A 76 4.99 -4.12 9.77
CA SER A 76 4.45 -5.48 9.76
C SER A 76 4.03 -5.94 11.16
N SER A 77 4.84 -5.63 12.18
CA SER A 77 4.50 -5.93 13.58
C SER A 77 3.26 -5.15 14.06
N VAL A 78 3.12 -3.89 13.63
CA VAL A 78 1.92 -3.07 13.92
C VAL A 78 0.68 -3.68 13.25
N TRP A 79 0.75 -4.03 11.96
CA TRP A 79 -0.35 -4.64 11.23
C TRP A 79 -0.76 -5.99 11.83
N PHE A 80 0.21 -6.80 12.24
CA PHE A 80 -0.05 -8.04 12.94
C PHE A 80 -0.82 -7.80 14.24
N GLY A 81 -0.40 -6.83 15.06
CA GLY A 81 -1.09 -6.47 16.29
C GLY A 81 -2.53 -5.98 16.05
N VAL A 82 -2.75 -5.19 15.01
CA VAL A 82 -4.10 -4.74 14.61
C VAL A 82 -4.97 -5.93 14.17
N CYS A 83 -4.45 -6.82 13.33
CA CYS A 83 -5.18 -8.02 12.91
C CYS A 83 -5.52 -8.92 14.09
N GLN A 84 -4.59 -9.12 15.03
CA GLN A 84 -4.85 -9.87 16.25
C GLN A 84 -5.96 -9.23 17.09
N TRP A 85 -5.98 -7.90 17.21
CA TRP A 85 -7.04 -7.19 17.94
C TRP A 85 -8.42 -7.42 17.32
N PHE A 86 -8.52 -7.44 15.99
CA PHE A 86 -9.77 -7.74 15.27
C PHE A 86 -10.03 -9.24 15.07
N ARG A 87 -9.16 -10.14 15.59
CA ARG A 87 -9.22 -11.60 15.37
C ARG A 87 -9.24 -11.98 13.88
N ILE A 88 -8.54 -11.21 13.06
CA ILE A 88 -8.37 -11.47 11.63
C ILE A 88 -7.11 -12.31 11.44
N SER A 89 -7.25 -13.48 10.83
CA SER A 89 -6.12 -14.29 10.39
C SER A 89 -5.61 -13.75 9.05
N ALA A 90 -4.49 -13.03 9.08
CA ALA A 90 -3.83 -12.49 7.90
C ALA A 90 -2.38 -13.00 7.82
N ALA A 91 -1.96 -13.44 6.63
CA ALA A 91 -0.57 -13.75 6.35
C ALA A 91 0.14 -12.47 5.90
N PHE A 92 0.90 -11.84 6.80
CA PHE A 92 1.79 -10.75 6.42
C PHE A 92 3.10 -11.35 5.91
N GLN A 93 3.41 -11.12 4.63
CA GLN A 93 4.63 -11.63 4.03
C GLN A 93 5.86 -10.98 4.69
N LYS A 94 6.82 -11.80 5.12
CA LYS A 94 8.20 -11.35 5.31
C LYS A 94 8.92 -11.12 3.95
N GLU A 95 8.31 -11.52 2.83
CA GLU A 95 8.86 -11.48 1.46
C GLU A 95 7.84 -10.98 0.42
N GLY A 96 7.36 -9.73 0.57
CA GLY A 96 6.35 -9.10 -0.31
C GLY A 96 6.67 -9.05 -1.82
N ARG A 97 7.89 -9.42 -2.23
CA ARG A 97 8.37 -9.30 -3.62
C ARG A 97 7.60 -10.18 -4.62
N LEU A 98 7.15 -11.36 -4.20
CA LEU A 98 6.47 -12.31 -5.11
C LEU A 98 5.05 -11.84 -5.51
N TYR A 99 4.40 -10.98 -4.72
CA TYR A 99 3.03 -10.54 -4.98
C TYR A 99 2.94 -9.46 -6.07
N LEU A 100 3.97 -8.63 -6.22
CA LEU A 100 4.03 -7.61 -7.27
C LEU A 100 4.30 -8.22 -8.65
N GLU A 101 5.02 -9.33 -8.73
CA GLU A 101 5.24 -10.07 -9.98
C GLU A 101 3.99 -10.83 -10.43
N GLN A 102 3.14 -11.26 -9.48
CA GLN A 102 1.91 -11.98 -9.80
C GLN A 102 0.76 -11.08 -10.29
N PHE A 103 0.74 -9.80 -9.91
CA PHE A 103 -0.35 -8.87 -10.23
C PHE A 103 0.10 -7.57 -10.94
N GLY A 104 1.38 -7.44 -11.27
CA GLY A 104 1.97 -6.28 -11.95
C GLY A 104 2.16 -6.48 -13.46
N GLY A 105 1.12 -6.95 -14.14
CA GLY A 105 1.02 -6.91 -15.61
C GLY A 105 0.40 -5.59 -16.09
#